data_AF-A0A957FAM9-F1
#
_entry.id   AF-A0A957FAM9-F1
#
_cell.length_a   1.000
_cell.length_b   1.000
_cell.length_c   1.000
_cell.angle_alpha   90.00
_cell.angle_beta   90.00
_cell.angle_gamma   90.00
#
_symmetry.space_group_name_H-M   'P 1'
#
loop_
_entity.id
_entity.type
_entity.pdbx_description
1 polymer ?
#
loop_
_entity_poly.entity_id
_entity_poly.type
_entity_poly.pdbx_seq_one_letter_code
_entity_poly.pdbx_strand_id
1 'polypeptide(L)'
;LAAGRAHEEQGNLPQAVVAYRAAADLAVDARERQVADTRLAAAEKQLALSAPRLTSPTVSVIRLTLGPLLLYLLLIFVHAGLHPLRVSPVLGLGALAVLAGSLLVQLVTAVPHHALGARLLGAPRRADRLTHALLHVLGLLLLLLPCLLLLFSAVMRLAIFQQGIP
;
A
#
# COMPACT_ATOMS: atom_id res chain seq x y z
N LEU A 1 11.68 23.98 -28.74
CA LEU A 1 12.12 22.55 -28.78
C LEU A 1 13.16 22.17 -27.73
N ALA A 2 14.27 22.91 -27.56
CA ALA A 2 15.34 22.54 -26.62
C ALA A 2 14.87 22.48 -25.14
N ALA A 3 14.03 23.43 -24.71
CA ALA A 3 13.46 23.45 -23.37
C ALA A 3 12.59 22.21 -23.08
N GLY A 4 11.80 21.75 -24.06
CA GLY A 4 10.99 20.53 -23.92
C GLY A 4 11.84 19.28 -23.68
N ARG A 5 12.96 19.15 -24.42
CA ARG A 5 13.91 18.03 -24.24
C ARG A 5 14.58 18.07 -22.87
N ALA A 6 14.99 19.25 -22.41
CA ALA A 6 15.60 19.39 -21.09
C ALA A 6 14.64 18.97 -19.95
N HIS A 7 13.36 19.33 -20.04
CA HIS A 7 12.36 18.87 -19.08
C HIS A 7 12.06 17.37 -19.19
N GLU A 8 12.11 16.81 -20.39
CA GLU A 8 11.95 15.36 -20.65
C GLU A 8 13.11 14.56 -20.02
N GLU A 9 14.36 15.01 -20.19
CA GLU A 9 15.56 14.40 -19.58
C GLU A 9 15.55 14.46 -18.05
N GLN A 10 14.94 15.49 -17.48
CA GLN A 10 14.76 15.65 -16.03
C GLN A 10 13.57 14.84 -15.48
N GLY A 11 12.81 14.13 -16.31
CA GLY A 11 11.61 13.40 -15.91
C GLY A 11 10.41 14.31 -15.60
N ASN A 12 10.52 15.62 -15.85
CA ASN A 12 9.47 16.62 -15.63
C ASN A 12 8.50 16.67 -16.83
N LEU A 13 7.83 15.54 -17.10
CA LEU A 13 6.89 15.36 -18.22
C LEU A 13 5.80 16.45 -18.32
N PRO A 14 5.18 16.95 -17.23
CA PRO A 14 4.17 18.02 -17.34
C PRO A 14 4.73 19.32 -17.90
N GLN A 15 5.96 19.68 -17.51
CA GLN A 15 6.64 20.89 -17.98
C GLN A 15 7.14 20.70 -19.42
N ALA A 16 7.55 19.47 -19.77
CA ALA A 16 7.91 19.12 -21.14
C ALA A 16 6.73 19.31 -22.11
N VAL A 17 5.51 18.90 -21.75
CA VAL A 17 4.29 19.10 -22.56
C VAL A 17 4.02 20.59 -22.81
N VAL A 18 4.10 21.43 -21.77
CA VAL A 18 3.91 22.89 -21.91
C VAL A 18 4.96 23.50 -22.86
N ALA A 19 6.22 23.10 -22.70
CA ALA A 19 7.32 23.58 -23.52
C ALA A 19 7.23 23.10 -24.99
N TYR A 20 6.75 21.88 -25.24
CA TYR A 20 6.51 21.37 -26.59
C TYR A 20 5.30 22.04 -27.26
N ARG A 21 4.24 22.34 -26.50
CA ARG A 21 3.08 23.08 -27.00
C ARG A 21 3.45 24.50 -27.40
N ALA A 22 4.16 25.21 -26.53
CA ALA A 22 4.69 26.54 -26.85
C ALA A 22 5.63 26.51 -28.07
N ALA A 23 6.43 25.44 -28.21
CA ALA A 23 7.30 25.29 -29.39
C ALA A 23 6.54 25.01 -30.69
N ALA A 24 5.40 24.31 -30.63
CA ALA A 24 4.53 24.08 -31.79
C ALA A 24 3.78 25.37 -32.20
N ASP A 25 3.37 26.17 -31.22
CA ASP A 25 2.67 27.44 -31.43
C ASP A 25 3.60 28.54 -31.99
N LEU A 26 4.86 28.55 -31.57
CA LEU A 26 5.89 29.51 -32.01
C LEU A 26 6.69 29.07 -33.25
N ALA A 27 6.43 27.86 -33.77
CA ALA A 27 7.17 27.35 -34.92
C ALA A 27 6.85 28.15 -36.20
N VAL A 28 7.89 28.71 -36.81
CA VAL A 28 7.79 29.45 -38.08
C VAL A 28 7.75 28.48 -39.26
N ASP A 29 8.47 27.36 -39.15
CA ASP A 29 8.57 26.34 -40.20
C ASP A 29 7.62 25.15 -39.96
N ALA A 30 6.98 24.68 -41.03
CA ALA A 30 6.10 23.52 -41.00
C ALA A 30 6.80 22.25 -40.50
N ARG A 31 8.09 22.11 -40.82
CA ARG A 31 8.92 20.97 -40.38
C ARG A 31 9.21 21.01 -38.88
N GLU A 32 9.48 22.20 -38.33
CA GLU A 32 9.69 22.37 -36.89
C GLU A 32 8.41 22.13 -36.11
N ARG A 33 7.28 22.60 -36.64
CA ARG A 33 5.95 22.36 -36.08
C ARG A 33 5.63 20.88 -36.03
N GLN A 34 5.86 20.14 -37.12
CA GLN A 34 5.65 18.70 -37.17
C GLN A 34 6.51 17.95 -36.14
N VAL A 35 7.78 18.34 -35.98
CA VAL A 35 8.65 17.74 -34.95
C VAL A 35 8.16 18.04 -33.54
N ALA A 36 7.69 19.27 -33.28
CA ALA A 36 7.12 19.66 -31.99
C ALA A 36 5.83 18.90 -31.68
N ASP A 37 4.92 18.76 -32.65
CA ASP A 37 3.66 18.03 -32.50
C ASP A 37 3.90 16.53 -32.24
N THR A 38 4.86 15.93 -32.94
CA THR A 38 5.22 14.51 -32.74
C THR A 38 5.77 14.29 -31.32
N ARG A 39 6.59 15.22 -30.83
CA ARG A 39 7.17 15.17 -29.47
C ARG A 39 6.13 15.46 -28.40
N LEU A 40 5.21 16.39 -28.64
CA LEU A 40 4.07 16.67 -27.78
C LEU A 40 3.20 15.41 -27.62
N ALA A 41 2.81 14.77 -28.72
CA ALA A 41 2.00 13.55 -28.68
C ALA A 41 2.70 12.40 -27.93
N ALA A 42 4.02 12.26 -28.10
CA ALA A 42 4.81 11.28 -27.34
C ALA A 42 4.85 11.59 -25.84
N ALA A 43 5.06 12.84 -25.46
CA ALA A 43 5.10 13.29 -24.06
C ALA A 43 3.72 13.19 -23.39
N GLU A 44 2.63 13.52 -24.08
CA GLU A 44 1.26 13.35 -23.59
C GLU A 44 0.90 11.87 -23.40
N LYS A 45 1.32 11.00 -24.32
CA LYS A 45 1.15 9.55 -24.19
C LYS A 45 1.93 9.00 -23.00
N GLN A 46 3.17 9.44 -22.80
CA GLN A 46 3.96 9.07 -21.61
C GLN A 46 3.30 9.59 -20.33
N LEU A 47 2.85 10.84 -20.29
CA LEU A 47 2.15 11.40 -19.14
C LEU A 47 0.86 10.63 -18.82
N ALA A 48 0.10 10.21 -19.82
CA ALA A 48 -1.11 9.41 -19.65
C ALA A 48 -0.80 7.99 -19.11
N LEU A 49 0.36 7.42 -19.44
CA LEU A 49 0.80 6.12 -18.94
C LEU A 49 1.47 6.20 -17.56
N SER A 50 2.16 7.31 -17.29
CA SER A 50 2.83 7.62 -16.01
C SER A 50 1.88 8.19 -14.97
N ALA A 51 0.70 8.67 -15.37
CA ALA A 51 -0.38 8.98 -14.45
C ALA A 51 -0.68 7.70 -13.65
N PRO A 52 -0.42 7.67 -12.33
CA PRO A 52 -0.67 6.49 -11.53
C PRO A 52 -2.15 6.17 -11.72
N ARG A 53 -2.44 5.00 -12.31
CA ARG A 53 -3.82 4.50 -12.39
C ARG A 53 -4.31 4.48 -10.96
N LEU A 54 -5.14 5.46 -10.61
CA LEU A 54 -5.76 5.58 -9.30
C LEU A 54 -6.75 4.42 -9.17
N THR A 55 -6.26 3.23 -8.83
CA THR A 55 -7.06 2.35 -7.97
C THR A 55 -7.43 3.21 -6.77
N SER A 56 -8.72 3.33 -6.50
CA SER A 56 -9.20 4.22 -5.45
C SER A 56 -8.43 3.93 -4.16
N PRO A 57 -7.90 4.96 -3.47
CA PRO A 57 -7.10 4.79 -2.26
C PRO A 57 -7.76 3.87 -1.25
N THR A 58 -9.10 3.96 -1.16
CA THR A 58 -9.96 3.09 -0.37
C THR A 58 -9.82 1.60 -0.71
N VAL A 59 -9.83 1.22 -1.99
CA VAL A 59 -9.69 -0.19 -2.40
C VAL A 59 -8.30 -0.71 -2.08
N SER A 60 -7.26 0.12 -2.24
CA SER A 60 -5.90 -0.27 -1.86
C SER A 60 -5.79 -0.50 -0.35
N VAL A 61 -6.33 0.41 0.46
CA VAL A 61 -6.34 0.28 1.93
C VAL A 61 -7.13 -0.96 2.37
N ILE A 62 -8.33 -1.16 1.83
CA ILE A 62 -9.18 -2.33 2.13
C ILE A 62 -8.46 -3.62 1.76
N ARG A 63 -7.90 -3.74 0.55
CA ARG A 63 -7.20 -4.95 0.13
C ARG A 63 -6.04 -5.30 1.06
N LEU A 64 -5.34 -4.26 1.51
CA LEU A 64 -4.06 -4.37 2.19
C LEU A 64 -4.27 -4.53 3.73
N THR A 65 -5.46 -4.19 4.26
CA THR A 65 -5.95 -4.67 5.57
C THR A 65 -6.60 -6.05 5.52
N LEU A 66 -7.37 -6.37 4.48
CA LEU A 66 -8.05 -7.68 4.39
C LEU A 66 -7.08 -8.84 4.20
N GLY A 67 -5.96 -8.65 3.51
CA GLY A 67 -5.01 -9.73 3.24
C GLY A 67 -4.54 -10.47 4.52
N PRO A 68 -3.96 -9.75 5.50
CA PRO A 68 -3.54 -10.35 6.76
C PRO A 68 -4.70 -10.95 7.58
N LEU A 69 -5.88 -10.31 7.57
CA LEU A 69 -7.07 -10.85 8.24
C LEU A 69 -7.52 -12.18 7.60
N LEU A 70 -7.58 -12.23 6.27
CA LEU A 70 -7.97 -13.42 5.53
C LEU A 70 -6.97 -14.56 5.76
N LEU A 71 -5.67 -14.25 5.81
CA LEU A 71 -4.62 -15.20 6.16
C LEU A 71 -4.82 -15.77 7.57
N TYR A 72 -5.11 -14.92 8.55
CA TYR A 72 -5.38 -15.35 9.92
C TYR A 72 -6.62 -16.24 10.02
N LEU A 73 -7.70 -15.87 9.34
CA LEU A 73 -8.91 -16.70 9.27
C LEU A 73 -8.63 -18.06 8.62
N LEU A 74 -7.82 -18.09 7.56
CA LEU A 74 -7.40 -19.34 6.93
C LEU A 74 -6.61 -20.23 7.90
N LEU A 75 -5.68 -19.66 8.67
CA LEU A 75 -4.93 -20.38 9.69
C LEU A 75 -5.85 -20.95 10.78
N ILE A 76 -6.84 -20.17 11.25
CA ILE A 76 -7.87 -20.69 12.16
C ILE A 76 -8.61 -21.87 11.55
N PHE A 77 -8.99 -21.77 10.27
CA PHE A 77 -9.74 -22.82 9.59
C PHE A 77 -8.95 -24.12 9.47
N VAL A 78 -7.65 -24.01 9.15
CA VAL A 78 -6.71 -25.13 9.16
C VAL A 78 -6.58 -25.74 10.56
N HIS A 79 -6.42 -24.91 11.60
CA HIS A 79 -6.35 -25.39 12.99
C HIS A 79 -7.64 -26.03 13.49
N ALA A 80 -8.79 -25.55 13.03
CA ALA A 80 -10.11 -26.07 13.41
C ALA A 80 -10.43 -27.40 12.71
N GLY A 81 -9.63 -27.83 11.71
CA GLY A 81 -9.79 -29.12 11.04
C GLY A 81 -11.18 -29.33 10.43
N LEU A 82 -11.78 -28.27 9.86
CA LEU A 82 -13.15 -28.25 9.31
C LEU A 82 -14.29 -28.40 10.35
N HIS A 83 -14.00 -28.30 11.66
CA HIS A 83 -15.03 -28.25 12.72
C HIS A 83 -15.21 -26.80 13.24
N PRO A 84 -15.99 -25.95 12.54
CA PRO A 84 -16.11 -24.51 12.86
C PRO A 84 -16.71 -24.23 14.24
N LEU A 85 -17.42 -25.19 14.84
CA LEU A 85 -18.04 -25.06 16.16
C LEU A 85 -17.05 -25.24 17.33
N ARG A 86 -15.82 -25.70 17.06
CA ARG A 86 -14.77 -25.84 18.09
C ARG A 86 -13.81 -24.66 18.16
N VAL A 87 -14.11 -23.56 17.46
CA VAL A 87 -13.26 -22.36 17.49
C VAL A 87 -13.37 -21.73 18.87
N SER A 88 -12.27 -21.77 19.62
CA SER A 88 -12.17 -21.13 20.93
C SER A 88 -12.42 -19.63 20.82
N PRO A 89 -13.17 -18.99 21.73
CA PRO A 89 -13.38 -17.53 21.72
C PRO A 89 -12.06 -16.74 21.77
N VAL A 90 -10.98 -17.34 22.29
CA VAL A 90 -9.63 -16.77 22.29
C VAL A 90 -9.10 -16.53 20.88
N LEU A 91 -9.45 -17.39 19.90
CA LEU A 91 -9.08 -17.20 18.50
C LEU A 91 -9.82 -16.02 17.86
N GLY A 92 -11.06 -15.75 18.32
CA GLY A 92 -11.80 -14.54 17.93
C GLY A 92 -11.12 -13.26 18.39
N LEU A 93 -10.56 -13.25 19.61
CA LEU A 93 -9.75 -12.12 20.09
C LEU A 93 -8.49 -11.91 19.25
N GLY A 94 -7.87 -12.99 18.78
CA GLY A 94 -6.74 -12.91 17.86
C GLY A 94 -7.13 -12.28 16.51
N ALA A 95 -8.33 -12.55 16.00
CA ALA A 95 -8.81 -11.93 14.76
C ALA A 95 -9.00 -10.42 14.92
N LEU A 96 -9.54 -9.98 16.07
CA LEU A 96 -9.65 -8.57 16.41
C LEU A 96 -8.27 -7.91 16.54
N ALA A 97 -7.30 -8.60 17.15
CA ALA A 97 -5.92 -8.12 17.26
C ALA A 97 -5.25 -7.96 15.88
N VAL A 98 -5.41 -8.93 14.97
CA VAL A 98 -4.91 -8.84 13.59
C VAL A 98 -5.58 -7.68 12.85
N LEU A 99 -6.90 -7.52 12.99
CA LEU A 99 -7.64 -6.44 12.36
C LEU A 99 -7.15 -5.07 12.87
N ALA A 100 -7.07 -4.90 14.18
CA ALA A 100 -6.55 -3.68 14.80
C ALA A 100 -5.09 -3.39 14.41
N GLY A 101 -4.21 -4.41 14.43
CA GLY A 101 -2.81 -4.27 14.02
C GLY A 101 -2.67 -3.87 12.55
N SER A 102 -3.41 -4.51 11.66
CA SER A 102 -3.42 -4.17 10.22
C SER A 102 -3.90 -2.73 9.98
N LEU A 103 -4.95 -2.30 10.67
CA LEU A 103 -5.48 -0.94 10.58
C LEU A 103 -4.44 0.07 11.07
N LEU A 104 -3.78 -0.23 12.18
CA LEU A 104 -2.80 0.67 12.80
C LEU A 104 -1.56 0.86 11.91
N VAL A 105 -1.02 -0.23 11.32
CA VAL A 105 0.09 -0.16 10.34
C VAL A 105 -0.31 0.67 9.12
N GLN A 106 -1.54 0.50 8.64
CA GLN A 106 -2.07 1.21 7.47
C GLN A 106 -2.32 2.69 7.75
N LEU A 107 -2.82 3.03 8.94
CA LEU A 107 -2.99 4.43 9.37
C LEU A 107 -1.65 5.17 9.45
N VAL A 108 -0.59 4.49 9.88
CA VAL A 108 0.76 5.07 9.98
C VAL A 108 1.44 5.21 8.61
N THR A 109 1.15 4.33 7.66
CA THR A 109 1.80 4.29 6.34
C THR A 109 1.03 5.02 5.25
N ALA A 110 -0.28 5.14 5.36
CA ALA A 110 -1.10 5.90 4.43
C ALA A 110 -0.82 7.39 4.61
N VAL A 111 -0.06 7.96 3.67
CA VAL A 111 0.18 9.40 3.53
C VAL A 111 -1.16 10.14 3.66
N PRO A 112 -1.27 11.19 4.51
CA PRO A 112 -2.53 11.68 5.05
C PRO A 112 -3.34 12.42 3.99
N HIS A 113 -4.08 11.67 3.17
CA HIS A 113 -5.11 12.21 2.28
C HIS A 113 -6.52 12.07 2.87
N HIS A 114 -6.66 11.38 4.02
CA HIS A 114 -7.94 11.16 4.68
C HIS A 114 -8.06 11.99 5.95
N ALA A 115 -9.16 12.75 6.06
CA ALA A 115 -9.48 13.64 7.19
C ALA A 115 -9.49 12.93 8.56
N LEU A 116 -9.76 11.62 8.59
CA LEU A 116 -9.72 10.82 9.82
C LEU A 116 -8.28 10.60 10.33
N GLY A 117 -7.30 10.38 9.45
CA GLY A 117 -5.90 10.24 9.82
C GLY A 117 -5.31 11.54 10.37
N ALA A 118 -5.66 12.67 9.76
CA ALA A 118 -5.24 13.99 10.25
C ALA A 118 -5.85 14.35 11.62
N ARG A 119 -7.06 13.86 11.93
CA ARG A 119 -7.74 14.07 13.22
C ARG A 119 -7.17 13.20 14.34
N LEU A 120 -6.77 11.96 14.03
CA LEU A 120 -6.24 11.01 15.02
C LEU A 120 -4.74 11.19 15.29
N LEU A 121 -3.94 11.54 14.28
CA LEU A 121 -2.47 11.59 14.40
C LEU A 121 -1.90 13.01 14.51
N GLY A 122 -2.72 14.06 14.44
CA GLY A 122 -2.25 15.44 14.51
C GLY A 122 -1.51 15.89 13.25
N ALA A 123 -1.39 17.21 13.05
CA ALA A 123 -0.74 17.77 11.87
C ALA A 123 0.75 17.34 11.81
N PRO A 124 1.28 16.98 10.62
CA PRO A 124 2.63 16.45 10.48
C PRO A 124 3.67 17.53 10.77
N ARG A 125 4.04 17.69 12.04
CA ARG A 125 5.16 18.51 12.49
C ARG A 125 6.29 17.57 12.90
N ARG A 126 7.53 17.93 12.51
CA ARG A 126 8.79 17.17 12.56
C ARG A 126 9.14 16.37 13.84
N ALA A 127 8.37 16.46 14.93
CA ALA A 127 8.63 15.81 16.21
C ALA A 127 8.18 14.33 16.31
N ASP A 128 7.35 13.83 15.39
CA ASP A 128 6.63 12.56 15.58
C ASP A 128 7.20 11.33 14.86
N ARG A 129 8.49 11.30 14.47
CA ARG A 129 9.05 10.07 13.84
C ARG A 129 9.09 8.88 14.79
N LEU A 130 9.37 9.13 16.07
CA LEU A 130 9.44 8.07 17.09
C LEU A 130 8.06 7.52 17.44
N THR A 131 7.05 8.37 17.55
CA THR A 131 5.66 7.95 17.78
C THR A 131 5.11 7.16 16.59
N HIS A 132 5.36 7.60 15.35
CA HIS A 132 5.01 6.82 14.16
C HIS A 132 5.73 5.46 14.13
N ALA A 133 7.02 5.42 14.47
CA ALA A 133 7.78 4.17 14.54
C ALA A 133 7.22 3.23 15.63
N LEU A 134 6.93 3.75 16.82
CA LEU A 134 6.34 2.97 17.93
C LEU A 134 4.95 2.44 17.58
N LEU A 135 4.08 3.26 16.99
CA LEU A 135 2.78 2.80 16.51
C LEU A 135 2.97 1.74 15.42
N HIS A 136 3.89 1.94 14.48
CA HIS A 136 4.14 0.95 13.44
C HIS A 136 4.56 -0.40 14.04
N VAL A 137 5.52 -0.40 14.98
CA VAL A 137 5.99 -1.60 15.68
C VAL A 137 4.86 -2.24 16.47
N LEU A 138 4.05 -1.46 17.18
CA LEU A 138 2.90 -1.95 17.92
C LEU A 138 1.86 -2.62 17.01
N GLY A 139 1.56 -2.00 15.87
CA GLY A 139 0.66 -2.57 14.87
C GLY A 139 1.21 -3.87 14.29
N LEU A 140 2.52 -3.92 14.01
CA LEU A 140 3.21 -5.13 13.54
C LEU A 140 3.17 -6.24 14.60
N LEU A 141 3.36 -5.89 15.87
CA LEU A 141 3.30 -6.83 16.99
C LEU A 141 1.89 -7.40 17.15
N LEU A 142 0.85 -6.56 17.13
CA LEU A 142 -0.55 -7.00 17.18
C LEU A 142 -0.92 -7.91 16.00
N LEU A 143 -0.31 -7.68 14.84
CA LEU A 143 -0.52 -8.48 13.64
C LEU A 143 0.19 -9.85 13.71
N LEU A 144 1.47 -9.85 14.07
CA LEU A 144 2.32 -11.03 14.01
C LEU A 144 2.12 -11.97 15.20
N LEU A 145 1.91 -11.42 16.40
CA LEU A 145 1.78 -12.20 17.62
C LEU A 145 0.72 -13.31 17.53
N PRO A 146 -0.54 -13.05 17.12
CA PRO A 146 -1.55 -14.10 17.02
C PRO A 146 -1.23 -15.14 15.93
N CYS A 147 -0.58 -14.74 14.83
CA CYS A 147 -0.10 -15.66 13.80
C CYS A 147 1.01 -16.58 14.32
N LEU A 148 1.98 -16.03 15.07
CA LEU A 148 3.07 -16.81 15.67
C LEU A 148 2.55 -17.79 16.74
N LEU A 149 1.56 -17.39 17.54
CA LEU A 149 0.93 -18.27 18.52
C LEU A 149 0.21 -19.44 17.84
N LEU A 150 -0.49 -19.20 16.73
CA LEU A 150 -1.11 -20.27 15.93
C LEU A 150 -0.05 -21.22 15.37
N LEU A 151 1.01 -20.68 14.77
CA LEU A 151 2.11 -21.47 14.23
C LEU A 151 2.76 -22.34 15.32
N PHE A 152 3.07 -21.75 16.48
CA PHE A 152 3.64 -22.47 17.61
C PHE A 152 2.72 -23.58 18.10
N SER A 153 1.40 -23.31 18.21
CA SER A 153 0.42 -24.32 18.57
C SER A 153 0.36 -25.48 17.58
N ALA A 154 0.46 -25.21 16.27
CA ALA A 154 0.53 -26.25 15.25
C ALA A 154 1.80 -27.09 15.37
N VAL A 155 2.96 -26.46 15.54
CA VAL A 155 4.25 -27.15 15.70
C VAL A 155 4.23 -28.03 16.94
N MET A 156 3.73 -27.53 18.08
CA MET A 156 3.60 -28.32 19.30
C MET A 156 2.67 -29.51 19.11
N ARG A 157 1.54 -29.33 18.43
CA ARG A 157 0.59 -30.42 18.15
C ARG A 157 1.22 -31.49 17.23
N LEU A 158 1.99 -31.07 16.23
CA LEU A 158 2.73 -31.98 15.35
C LEU A 158 3.83 -32.74 16.10
N ALA A 159 4.57 -32.06 16.98
CA ALA A 159 5.61 -32.67 17.79
C ALA A 159 5.02 -33.73 18.75
N ILE A 160 3.89 -33.44 19.39
CA ILE A 160 3.16 -34.42 20.23
C ILE A 160 2.70 -35.62 19.40
N PHE A 161 2.13 -35.38 18.21
CA PHE A 161 1.69 -36.44 17.32
C PHE A 161 2.85 -37.35 16.86
N GLN A 162 4.02 -36.77 16.57
CA GLN A 162 5.22 -37.53 16.22
C GLN A 162 5.77 -38.37 17.39
N GLN A 163 5.52 -37.95 18.63
CA GLN A 163 5.94 -38.70 19.82
C GLN A 163 4.99 -39.86 20.18
N GLY A 164 3.88 -40.05 19.43
CA GLY A 164 2.98 -41.19 19.60
C GLY A 164 2.21 -41.19 20.93
N ILE A 165 2.16 -40.05 21.62
CA ILE A 165 1.37 -39.90 22.85
C ILE A 165 -0.04 -39.46 22.41
N PRO A 166 -1.09 -40.27 22.67
CA PRO A 166 -2.46 -39.97 22.25
C PRO A 166 -3.03 -38.72 22.95
#